data_AF-A4CAT9-F1
#
_entry.id   AF-A4CAT9-F1
#
_cell.length_a   1.000
_cell.length_b   1.000
_cell.length_c   1.000
_cell.angle_alpha   90.00
_cell.angle_beta   90.00
_cell.angle_gamma   90.00
#
_symmetry.space_group_name_H-M   'P 1'
#
loop_
_entity.id
_entity.type
_entity.pdbx_description
1 polymer ?
#
loop_
_entity_poly.entity_id
_entity_poly.type
_entity_poly.pdbx_seq_one_letter_code
_entity_poly.pdbx_strand_id
1 'polypeptide(L)' 'MAYHATVIPVMIASPGDVAEERELIREIIHDWNDVNAEISNVMLAGIGWETHSSPELGTRP' A
#
# COMPACT_ATOMS: atom_id res chain seq x y z
N MET A 1 1.76 20.09 -10.27
CA MET A 1 1.60 19.81 -11.72
C MET A 1 1.32 18.33 -11.89
N ALA A 2 0.64 17.89 -12.94
CA ALA A 2 0.45 16.46 -13.19
C ALA A 2 1.72 15.86 -13.81
N TYR A 3 2.11 14.67 -13.37
CA TYR A 3 3.26 13.93 -13.89
C TYR A 3 2.91 12.44 -14.03
N HIS A 4 3.68 11.73 -14.85
CA HIS A 4 3.55 10.28 -14.99
C HIS A 4 4.42 9.61 -13.93
N ALA A 5 3.87 8.64 -13.21
CA ALA A 5 4.60 7.86 -12.22
C ALA A 5 4.35 6.37 -12.42
N THR A 6 5.36 5.57 -12.11
CA THR A 6 5.21 4.12 -11.98
C THR A 6 4.71 3.81 -10.58
N VAL A 7 3.57 3.12 -10.47
CA VAL A 7 3.03 2.69 -9.18
C VAL A 7 3.57 1.31 -8.84
N ILE A 8 4.25 1.19 -7.70
CA ILE A 8 4.80 -0.06 -7.19
C ILE A 8 3.92 -0.53 -6.02
N PRO A 9 3.22 -1.68 -6.13
CA PRO A 9 2.51 -2.27 -5.00
C PRO A 9 3.50 -2.74 -3.93
N VAL A 10 3.29 -2.34 -2.68
CA VAL A 10 4.12 -2.71 -1.52
C VAL A 10 3.26 -3.50 -0.55
N MET A 11 3.54 -4.80 -0.43
CA MET A 11 2.79 -5.70 0.44
C MET A 11 3.15 -5.45 1.91
N ILE A 12 2.17 -5.00 2.69
CA ILE A 12 2.22 -4.90 4.15
C ILE A 12 1.86 -6.28 4.72
N ALA A 13 2.84 -7.20 4.67
CA ALA A 13 2.68 -8.56 5.15
C ALA A 13 2.94 -8.62 6.66
N SER A 14 1.90 -8.37 7.46
CA SER A 14 1.97 -8.51 8.91
C SER A 14 0.85 -9.42 9.46
N PRO A 15 1.04 -10.00 10.65
CA PRO A 15 -0.02 -10.60 11.43
C PRO A 15 -1.20 -9.63 11.71
N GLY A 16 -2.36 -10.19 12.05
CA GLY A 16 -3.58 -9.40 12.27
C GLY A 16 -3.62 -8.62 13.58
N ASP A 17 -2.78 -8.98 14.55
CA ASP A 17 -2.69 -8.40 15.90
C ASP A 17 -1.83 -7.13 15.99
N VAL A 18 -1.19 -6.73 14.88
CA VAL A 18 -0.37 -5.50 14.75
C VAL A 18 -1.07 -4.48 13.86
N ALA A 19 -2.27 -4.06 14.26
CA ALA A 19 -3.07 -3.12 13.48
C ALA A 19 -2.47 -1.70 13.46
N GLU A 20 -1.94 -1.23 14.59
CA GLU A 20 -1.35 0.11 14.72
C GLU A 20 -0.11 0.27 13.82
N GLU A 21 0.76 -0.73 13.81
CA GLU A 21 1.97 -0.73 12.99
C GLU A 21 1.65 -0.75 11.49
N ARG A 22 0.58 -1.45 11.09
CA ARG A 22 0.12 -1.45 9.70
C ARG A 22 -0.34 -0.08 9.25
N GLU A 23 -1.11 0.61 10.07
CA GLU A 23 -1.55 1.97 9.76
C GLU A 23 -0.36 2.93 9.72
N LEU A 24 0.58 2.81 10.65
CA LEU A 24 1.82 3.60 10.63
C LEU A 24 2.62 3.40 9.33
N ILE A 25 2.70 2.17 8.81
CA ILE A 25 3.35 1.92 7.51
C ILE A 25 2.61 2.64 6.37
N ARG A 26 1.28 2.69 6.40
CA ARG A 26 0.47 3.40 5.39
C ARG A 26 0.73 4.90 5.43
N GLU A 27 0.80 5.48 6.64
CA GLU A 27 1.15 6.89 6.83
C GLU A 27 2.55 7.20 6.31
N ILE A 28 3.55 6.37 6.64
CA ILE A 28 4.92 6.53 6.14
C ILE A 28 4.99 6.43 4.61
N ILE A 29 4.23 5.52 3.99
CA ILE A 29 4.14 5.42 2.54
C ILE A 29 3.55 6.71 1.94
N HIS A 30 2.52 7.27 2.57
CA HIS A 30 1.92 8.54 2.16
C HIS A 30 2.95 9.68 2.22
N ASP A 31 3.61 9.86 3.36
CA ASP A 31 4.63 10.89 3.56
C ASP A 31 5.80 10.74 2.59
N TRP A 32 6.22 9.49 2.33
CA TRP A 32 7.25 9.22 1.35
C TRP A 32 6.83 9.65 -0.05
N ASN A 33 5.59 9.35 -0.46
CA ASN A 33 5.07 9.75 -1.76
C ASN A 33 5.02 11.28 -1.91
N ASP A 34 4.60 12.00 -0.88
CA ASP A 34 4.52 13.47 -0.89
C ASP A 34 5.89 14.12 -1.14
N VAL A 35 6.96 13.54 -0.59
CA VAL A 35 8.32 14.09 -0.71
C VAL A 35 9.02 13.59 -1.98
N ASN A 36 8.80 12.35 -2.40
CA ASN A 36 9.66 11.67 -3.36
C ASN A 36 9.02 11.40 -4.72
N ALA A 37 7.69 11.38 -4.83
CA ALA A 37 7.05 10.82 -6.01
C ALA A 37 7.29 11.65 -7.28
N GLU A 38 7.32 12.98 -7.17
CA GLU A 38 7.59 13.86 -8.32
C GLU A 38 9.04 13.74 -8.80
N ILE A 39 10.01 13.61 -7.88
CA ILE A 39 11.44 13.52 -8.23
C ILE A 39 11.77 12.12 -8.77
N SER A 40 11.23 11.08 -8.15
CA SER A 40 11.52 9.68 -8.52
C SER A 40 10.66 9.18 -9.69
N ASN A 41 9.54 9.85 -9.99
CA ASN A 41 8.47 9.32 -10.86
C ASN A 41 7.98 7.93 -10.41
N VAL A 42 7.98 7.68 -9.10
CA VAL A 42 7.50 6.45 -8.48
C VAL A 42 6.51 6.78 -7.38
N MET A 43 5.40 6.06 -7.33
CA MET A 43 4.51 6.04 -6.16
C MET A 43 4.47 4.65 -5.55
N LEU A 44 4.46 4.58 -4.23
CA LEU A 44 4.28 3.36 -3.48
C LEU A 44 2.81 3.22 -3.09
N ALA A 45 2.21 2.07 -3.42
CA ALA A 45 0.85 1.73 -3.04
C ALA A 45 0.88 0.65 -1.95
N GLY A 46 0.56 1.01 -0.70
CA GLY A 46 0.49 0.06 0.40
C GLY A 46 -0.68 -0.91 0.23
N ILE A 47 -0.40 -2.16 -0.11
CA ILE A 47 -1.40 -3.22 -0.25
C ILE A 47 -1.37 -4.16 0.96
N GLY A 48 -2.53 -4.68 1.36
CA GLY A 48 -2.66 -5.66 2.44
C GLY A 48 -3.80 -6.62 2.15
N TRP A 49 -3.82 -7.76 2.83
CA TRP A 49 -4.90 -8.73 2.68
C TRP A 49 -6.26 -8.12 3.00
N GLU A 50 -6.33 -7.21 3.97
CA GLU A 50 -7.55 -6.52 4.38
C GLU A 50 -8.12 -5.54 3.34
N THR A 51 -7.29 -4.99 2.45
CA THR A 51 -7.70 -3.99 1.46
C THR A 51 -7.75 -4.53 0.03
N HIS A 52 -7.03 -5.62 -0.25
CA HIS A 52 -6.84 -6.15 -1.59
C HIS A 52 -7.20 -7.64 -1.72
N SER A 53 -7.84 -8.24 -0.70
CA SER A 53 -8.51 -9.53 -0.87
C SER A 53 -9.90 -9.34 -1.46
N SER A 54 -10.16 -9.97 -2.61
CA SER A 54 -11.53 -10.13 -3.09
C SER A 54 -12.17 -11.33 -2.37
N PRO A 55 -13.36 -11.17 -1.73
CA PRO A 55 -14.08 -12.28 -1.12
C PRO A 55 -14.44 -13.41 -2.10
N GLU A 56 -14.38 -13.16 -3.41
CA GLU A 56 -14.84 -14.07 -4.45
C GLU A 56 -13.96 -15.31 -4.66
N LEU A 57 -12.72 -15.32 -4.13
CA LEU A 57 -11.88 -16.53 -4.11
C LEU A 57 -12.31 -17.57 -3.06
N GLY A 58 -13.29 -17.23 -2.21
CA GLY A 58 -13.90 -18.11 -1.24
C GLY A 58 -15.00 -18.99 -1.83
N THR A 59 -14.72 -19.78 -2.87
CA THR A 59 -15.55 -20.98 -3.11
C THR A 59 -15.22 -21.94 -1.98
N ARG A 60 -16.03 -21.90 -0.91
CA ARG A 60 -15.98 -22.93 0.12
C ARG A 60 -16.25 -24.29 -0.57
N PRO A 61 -15.46 -25.35 -0.30
CA PRO A 61 -15.83 -26.69 -0.74
C PRO A 61 -17.15 -27.15 -0.09
#